data_AF-A0A660P8H9-F1
#
_entry.id   AF-A0A660P8H9-F1
#
_cell.length_a   1.000
_cell.length_b   1.000
_cell.length_c   1.000
_cell.angle_alpha   90.00
_cell.angle_beta   90.00
_cell.angle_gamma   90.00
#
_symmetry.space_group_name_H-M   'P 1'
#
loop_
_entity.id
_entity.type
_entity.pdbx_description
1 polymer ?
#
loop_
_entity_poly.entity_id
_entity_poly.type
_entity_poly.pdbx_seq_one_letter_code
_entity_poly.pdbx_strand_id
1 'polypeptide(L)'
;MRKIFLFLANGLIVFNGFSQFWSQSNGNIYPTTLTDSVGIGLNNPNNLFQVQNLIEFNPINFMTAVGQNTGINNTANYNSFFGYEAGKATTSGKQNVFLGYKSGTANTTGKNNVFIGESAGITNTTGYSCSFIGRKAGENNSSGFENTFVGKESGRYNTTGTNNTAIGTQALKGNTTGNYNMTLGNNALQYSTAADSNTVIGYSALGGYDHVYRSNVVIGFEAGNLSGGMRGCVLIGNRVGLNNSTDNRLMIDNSNTISPLIDGDFTNDVLTINDVLKLTPRSTAPTNPVAGMMYIDSSDGNKLKVYDGSAWHAMW
;
A
#
# COMPACT_ATOMS: atom_id res chain seq x y z
N MET A 1 -20.58 -44.14 18.29
CA MET A 1 -19.95 -45.14 17.40
C MET A 1 -19.38 -44.31 16.23
N ARG A 2 -18.06 -44.34 15.99
CA ARG A 2 -17.35 -43.53 14.98
C ARG A 2 -16.36 -44.47 14.29
N LYS A 3 -16.16 -44.31 12.98
CA LYS A 3 -15.26 -45.15 12.20
C LYS A 3 -14.29 -44.28 11.42
N ILE A 4 -13.02 -44.47 11.73
CA ILE A 4 -11.84 -43.95 11.01
C ILE A 4 -11.61 -44.89 9.81
N PHE A 5 -10.71 -44.63 8.85
CA PHE A 5 -10.13 -45.65 7.96
C PHE A 5 -8.68 -45.24 7.69
N LEU A 6 -7.73 -46.15 7.88
CA LEU A 6 -6.30 -45.90 7.70
C LEU A 6 -5.72 -46.99 6.80
N PHE A 7 -4.93 -46.60 5.79
CA PHE A 7 -4.24 -47.54 4.90
C PHE A 7 -2.73 -47.36 5.04
N LEU A 8 -2.03 -48.46 5.31
CA LEU A 8 -0.59 -48.62 5.14
C LEU A 8 -0.34 -49.61 4.00
N ALA A 9 0.87 -49.61 3.45
CA ALA A 9 1.27 -50.24 2.19
C ALA A 9 0.92 -51.74 2.00
N ASN A 10 0.53 -52.49 3.05
CA ASN A 10 0.36 -53.95 2.99
C ASN A 10 -1.01 -54.49 3.48
N GLY A 11 -2.08 -53.69 3.57
CA GLY A 11 -3.41 -54.26 3.85
C GLY A 11 -4.51 -53.29 4.31
N LEU A 12 -5.75 -53.62 3.96
CA LEU A 12 -7.00 -52.88 4.20
C LEU A 12 -7.51 -53.04 5.65
N ILE A 13 -7.69 -51.95 6.40
CA ILE A 13 -8.51 -51.94 7.62
C ILE A 13 -9.95 -51.63 7.23
N VAL A 14 -10.88 -52.58 7.41
CA VAL A 14 -12.32 -52.37 7.23
C VAL A 14 -12.96 -51.92 8.55
N PHE A 15 -13.72 -50.82 8.56
CA PHE A 15 -14.53 -50.45 9.71
C PHE A 15 -15.99 -50.89 9.49
N ASN A 16 -16.41 -51.91 10.23
CA ASN A 16 -17.78 -52.45 10.16
C ASN A 16 -18.81 -51.67 10.99
N GLY A 17 -19.55 -50.72 10.37
CA GLY A 17 -20.74 -50.09 10.98
C GLY A 17 -20.93 -48.56 10.85
N PHE A 18 -20.43 -47.90 9.80
CA PHE A 18 -20.83 -46.53 9.37
C PHE A 18 -20.65 -46.40 7.84
N SER A 19 -20.96 -47.47 7.09
CA SER A 19 -20.83 -47.53 5.63
C SER A 19 -21.88 -46.69 4.88
N GLN A 20 -22.83 -46.05 5.56
CA GLN A 20 -23.90 -45.29 4.93
C GLN A 20 -23.49 -43.84 4.55
N PHE A 21 -22.37 -43.35 5.09
CA PHE A 21 -21.95 -41.95 4.97
C PHE A 21 -20.76 -41.71 4.04
N TRP A 22 -20.15 -42.78 3.49
CA TRP A 22 -18.91 -42.67 2.70
C TRP A 22 -18.95 -43.63 1.49
N SER A 23 -18.55 -43.15 0.32
CA SER A 23 -18.45 -43.88 -0.96
C SER A 23 -17.00 -43.91 -1.44
N GLN A 24 -16.62 -44.92 -2.22
CA GLN A 24 -15.28 -45.06 -2.79
C GLN A 24 -15.36 -45.17 -4.31
N SER A 25 -14.57 -44.37 -5.03
CA SER A 25 -14.45 -44.42 -6.49
C SER A 25 -13.03 -44.05 -6.92
N ASN A 26 -12.42 -44.84 -7.82
CA ASN A 26 -11.05 -44.65 -8.32
C ASN A 26 -9.98 -44.44 -7.22
N GLY A 27 -10.09 -45.15 -6.10
CA GLY A 27 -9.13 -45.05 -4.97
C GLY A 27 -9.38 -43.87 -4.02
N ASN A 28 -10.32 -42.97 -4.33
CA ASN A 28 -10.70 -41.85 -3.47
C ASN A 28 -11.92 -42.21 -2.60
N ILE A 29 -11.98 -41.63 -1.39
CA ILE A 29 -13.10 -41.77 -0.45
C ILE A 29 -13.85 -40.44 -0.36
N TYR A 30 -15.17 -40.46 -0.55
CA TYR A 30 -16.04 -39.27 -0.55
C TYR A 30 -17.20 -39.45 0.44
N PRO A 31 -17.68 -38.39 1.11
CA PRO A 31 -18.90 -38.50 1.90
C PRO A 31 -20.11 -38.68 0.97
N THR A 32 -21.08 -39.51 1.35
CA THR A 32 -22.33 -39.74 0.57
C THR A 32 -23.34 -38.60 0.73
N THR A 33 -23.13 -37.71 1.71
CA THR A 33 -23.88 -36.47 1.87
C THR A 33 -22.92 -35.26 1.79
N LEU A 34 -23.37 -34.16 1.18
CA LEU A 34 -22.56 -32.93 0.99
C LEU A 34 -22.25 -32.18 2.30
N THR A 35 -22.69 -32.71 3.45
CA THR A 35 -22.61 -32.06 4.76
C THR A 35 -21.61 -32.71 5.71
N ASP A 36 -21.02 -33.86 5.35
CA ASP A 36 -20.10 -34.59 6.24
C ASP A 36 -18.65 -34.10 6.10
N SER A 37 -18.06 -33.66 7.21
CA SER A 37 -16.64 -33.32 7.29
C SER A 37 -15.76 -34.58 7.37
N VAL A 38 -14.77 -34.71 6.48
CA VAL A 38 -13.68 -35.70 6.67
C VAL A 38 -12.78 -35.21 7.80
N GLY A 39 -12.90 -35.79 8.99
CA GLY A 39 -11.96 -35.54 10.08
C GLY A 39 -10.77 -36.50 9.97
N ILE A 40 -9.56 -35.99 9.73
CA ILE A 40 -8.32 -36.78 9.90
C ILE A 40 -7.67 -36.32 11.22
N GLY A 41 -7.91 -37.05 12.30
CA GLY A 41 -7.38 -36.71 13.63
C GLY A 41 -7.85 -37.66 14.73
N LEU A 42 -6.98 -37.90 15.71
CA LEU A 42 -7.26 -38.70 16.90
C LEU A 42 -8.21 -37.97 17.86
N ASN A 43 -8.81 -38.75 18.76
CA ASN A 43 -9.90 -38.43 19.69
C ASN A 43 -9.62 -37.30 20.72
N ASN A 44 -8.57 -36.49 20.53
CA ASN A 44 -8.12 -35.44 21.44
C ASN A 44 -7.79 -34.17 20.62
N PRO A 45 -8.48 -33.03 20.86
CA PRO A 45 -8.37 -31.82 20.03
C PRO A 45 -7.02 -31.10 20.07
N ASN A 46 -6.04 -31.62 20.82
CA ASN A 46 -4.68 -31.07 20.93
C ASN A 46 -3.64 -31.82 20.08
N ASN A 47 -4.02 -32.88 19.35
CA ASN A 47 -3.08 -33.63 18.53
C ASN A 47 -2.87 -32.96 17.16
N LEU A 48 -1.60 -32.78 16.78
CA LEU A 48 -1.20 -32.19 15.50
C LEU A 48 -1.60 -33.11 14.34
N PHE A 49 -2.33 -32.59 13.35
CA PHE A 49 -2.51 -33.28 12.07
C PHE A 49 -1.17 -33.27 11.32
N GLN A 50 -0.47 -34.41 11.31
CA GLN A 50 0.81 -34.59 10.63
C GLN A 50 0.63 -35.41 9.35
N VAL A 51 0.99 -34.82 8.21
CA VAL A 51 1.18 -35.54 6.94
C VAL A 51 2.68 -35.58 6.69
N GLN A 52 3.27 -36.78 6.70
CA GLN A 52 4.74 -36.96 6.61
C GLN A 52 5.34 -36.47 5.28
N ASN A 53 4.52 -36.34 4.22
CA ASN A 53 4.95 -35.97 2.87
C ASN A 53 4.07 -34.84 2.31
N LEU A 54 3.52 -35.02 1.11
CA LEU A 54 2.75 -34.02 0.38
C LEU A 54 1.25 -34.14 0.69
N ILE A 55 0.60 -33.02 1.00
CA ILE A 55 -0.86 -32.90 0.86
C ILE A 55 -1.11 -32.47 -0.58
N GLU A 56 -1.55 -33.40 -1.41
CA GLU A 56 -1.96 -33.11 -2.78
C GLU A 56 -3.47 -32.78 -2.80
N PHE A 57 -3.81 -31.51 -2.92
CA PHE A 57 -5.11 -31.13 -3.43
C PHE A 57 -5.04 -31.44 -4.93
N ASN A 58 -5.85 -32.38 -5.45
CA ASN A 58 -5.99 -32.61 -6.89
C ASN A 58 -7.16 -31.75 -7.39
N PRO A 59 -6.94 -30.50 -7.80
CA PRO A 59 -8.03 -29.58 -8.04
C PRO A 59 -8.24 -29.51 -9.54
N ILE A 60 -9.48 -29.72 -9.96
CA ILE A 60 -9.96 -29.10 -11.19
C ILE A 60 -9.51 -27.63 -11.13
N ASN A 61 -8.74 -27.18 -12.13
CA ASN A 61 -8.23 -25.80 -12.25
C ASN A 61 -6.99 -25.39 -11.41
N PHE A 62 -6.16 -26.29 -10.89
CA PHE A 62 -4.90 -25.92 -10.17
C PHE A 62 -5.11 -24.90 -9.03
N MET A 63 -6.23 -25.02 -8.29
CA MET A 63 -6.60 -24.13 -7.17
C MET A 63 -6.27 -24.78 -5.81
N THR A 64 -5.78 -23.99 -4.86
CA THR A 64 -5.78 -24.37 -3.43
C THR A 64 -6.89 -23.61 -2.71
N ALA A 65 -7.81 -24.31 -2.03
CA ALA A 65 -8.89 -23.68 -1.26
C ALA A 65 -9.04 -24.33 0.12
N VAL A 66 -8.90 -23.53 1.19
CA VAL A 66 -8.99 -24.00 2.58
C VAL A 66 -9.89 -23.08 3.40
N GLY A 67 -11.00 -23.61 3.90
CA GLY A 67 -11.97 -22.87 4.70
C GLY A 67 -13.40 -23.08 4.24
N GLN A 68 -14.37 -22.76 5.10
CA GLN A 68 -15.78 -22.88 4.73
C GLN A 68 -16.13 -21.83 3.67
N ASN A 69 -16.83 -22.27 2.61
CA ASN A 69 -17.27 -21.44 1.48
C ASN A 69 -16.13 -20.74 0.71
N THR A 70 -14.90 -21.22 0.86
CA THR A 70 -13.71 -20.69 0.17
C THR A 70 -13.74 -21.11 -1.31
N GLY A 71 -13.68 -20.16 -2.23
CA GLY A 71 -13.58 -20.43 -3.68
C GLY A 71 -14.72 -21.23 -4.32
N ILE A 72 -15.90 -21.33 -3.69
CA ILE A 72 -16.97 -22.25 -4.12
C ILE A 72 -17.48 -22.04 -5.56
N ASN A 73 -17.41 -20.82 -6.08
CA ASN A 73 -17.83 -20.49 -7.45
C ASN A 73 -16.65 -20.44 -8.44
N ASN A 74 -15.43 -20.72 -7.98
CA ASN A 74 -14.23 -20.55 -8.79
C ASN A 74 -14.22 -21.53 -9.96
N THR A 75 -14.28 -20.98 -11.17
CA THR A 75 -14.13 -21.72 -12.43
C THR A 75 -12.77 -21.43 -13.09
N ALA A 76 -11.91 -20.64 -12.46
CA ALA A 76 -10.63 -20.20 -12.98
C ALA A 76 -9.42 -20.91 -12.36
N ASN A 77 -8.29 -20.79 -13.07
CA ASN A 77 -7.05 -21.46 -12.73
C ASN A 77 -6.13 -20.64 -11.80
N TYR A 78 -5.24 -21.34 -11.08
CA TYR A 78 -4.09 -20.78 -10.35
C TYR A 78 -4.46 -19.84 -9.20
N ASN A 79 -5.54 -20.14 -8.49
CA ASN A 79 -5.97 -19.39 -7.32
C ASN A 79 -5.55 -20.09 -6.02
N SER A 80 -5.14 -19.31 -5.02
CA SER A 80 -4.77 -19.80 -3.68
C SER A 80 -5.60 -19.07 -2.64
N PHE A 81 -6.61 -19.74 -2.09
CA PHE A 81 -7.59 -19.18 -1.18
C PHE A 81 -7.55 -19.87 0.19
N PHE A 82 -7.52 -19.07 1.25
CA PHE A 82 -7.51 -19.56 2.63
C PHE A 82 -8.34 -18.65 3.54
N GLY A 83 -9.29 -19.21 4.29
CA GLY A 83 -10.15 -18.50 5.23
C GLY A 83 -11.63 -18.53 4.84
N TYR A 84 -12.50 -18.34 5.84
CA TYR A 84 -13.96 -18.31 5.66
C TYR A 84 -14.36 -17.33 4.55
N GLU A 85 -15.06 -17.83 3.53
CA GLU A 85 -15.54 -17.07 2.36
C GLU A 85 -14.46 -16.32 1.54
N ALA A 86 -13.18 -16.70 1.68
CA ALA A 86 -12.14 -16.16 0.82
C ALA A 86 -12.40 -16.53 -0.65
N GLY A 87 -12.40 -15.53 -1.54
CA GLY A 87 -12.63 -15.73 -2.97
C GLY A 87 -13.99 -16.31 -3.38
N LYS A 88 -15.00 -16.32 -2.49
CA LYS A 88 -16.30 -17.00 -2.67
C LYS A 88 -16.97 -16.75 -4.02
N ALA A 89 -16.97 -15.51 -4.52
CA ALA A 89 -17.64 -15.14 -5.77
C ALA A 89 -16.74 -15.24 -7.03
N THR A 90 -15.47 -15.67 -6.88
CA THR A 90 -14.53 -15.72 -8.01
C THR A 90 -15.10 -16.65 -9.06
N THR A 91 -15.20 -16.20 -10.31
CA THR A 91 -15.64 -17.03 -11.44
C THR A 91 -14.46 -17.26 -12.38
N SER A 92 -14.18 -16.31 -13.27
CA SER A 92 -13.11 -16.38 -14.28
C SER A 92 -11.79 -15.69 -13.88
N GLY A 93 -11.74 -15.06 -12.71
CA GLY A 93 -10.55 -14.41 -12.17
C GLY A 93 -9.44 -15.39 -11.79
N LYS A 94 -8.29 -15.29 -12.46
CA LYS A 94 -7.14 -16.20 -12.29
C LYS A 94 -5.99 -15.59 -11.51
N GLN A 95 -5.07 -16.43 -11.01
CA GLN A 95 -3.79 -16.01 -10.43
C GLN A 95 -3.95 -15.12 -9.19
N ASN A 96 -4.97 -15.38 -8.36
CA ASN A 96 -5.24 -14.62 -7.15
C ASN A 96 -4.78 -15.38 -5.90
N VAL A 97 -4.27 -14.65 -4.91
CA VAL A 97 -3.93 -15.17 -3.57
C VAL A 97 -4.80 -14.44 -2.55
N PHE A 98 -5.77 -15.12 -1.93
CA PHE A 98 -6.65 -14.55 -0.90
C PHE A 98 -6.48 -15.29 0.42
N LEU A 99 -6.03 -14.59 1.46
CA LEU A 99 -5.74 -15.16 2.77
C LEU A 99 -6.38 -14.33 3.88
N GLY A 100 -7.43 -14.84 4.52
CA GLY A 100 -8.09 -14.21 5.66
C GLY A 100 -9.61 -14.34 5.62
N TYR A 101 -10.25 -14.00 6.75
CA TYR A 101 -11.72 -13.94 6.83
C TYR A 101 -12.26 -12.96 5.79
N LYS A 102 -13.10 -13.44 4.86
CA LYS A 102 -13.73 -12.66 3.79
C LYS A 102 -12.77 -11.88 2.89
N SER A 103 -11.56 -12.40 2.68
CA SER A 103 -10.62 -11.78 1.73
C SER A 103 -11.08 -12.00 0.29
N GLY A 104 -11.20 -10.92 -0.50
CA GLY A 104 -11.58 -10.99 -1.92
C GLY A 104 -12.96 -11.62 -2.20
N THR A 105 -13.89 -11.59 -1.25
CA THR A 105 -15.17 -12.34 -1.34
C THR A 105 -16.00 -11.99 -2.58
N ALA A 106 -16.03 -10.73 -3.03
CA ALA A 106 -16.81 -10.28 -4.18
C ALA A 106 -16.07 -10.36 -5.53
N ASN A 107 -14.81 -10.85 -5.57
CA ASN A 107 -14.04 -10.91 -6.81
C ASN A 107 -14.78 -11.79 -7.81
N THR A 108 -14.98 -11.34 -9.05
CA THR A 108 -15.63 -12.13 -10.10
C THR A 108 -14.63 -12.48 -11.20
N THR A 109 -14.12 -11.46 -11.90
CA THR A 109 -13.19 -11.59 -13.04
C THR A 109 -11.81 -10.99 -12.76
N GLY A 110 -11.61 -10.34 -11.61
CA GLY A 110 -10.33 -9.76 -11.21
C GLY A 110 -9.22 -10.81 -11.14
N LYS A 111 -8.02 -10.44 -11.60
CA LYS A 111 -6.86 -11.34 -11.76
C LYS A 111 -5.60 -10.76 -11.15
N ASN A 112 -4.61 -11.62 -10.87
CA ASN A 112 -3.30 -11.21 -10.36
C ASN A 112 -3.35 -10.43 -9.04
N ASN A 113 -4.34 -10.68 -8.19
CA ASN A 113 -4.49 -9.96 -6.94
C ASN A 113 -3.89 -10.74 -5.75
N VAL A 114 -3.28 -10.05 -4.80
CA VAL A 114 -2.81 -10.59 -3.53
C VAL A 114 -3.55 -9.87 -2.41
N PHE A 115 -4.55 -10.52 -1.79
CA PHE A 115 -5.29 -9.99 -0.66
C PHE A 115 -5.01 -10.81 0.60
N ILE A 116 -4.47 -10.18 1.63
CA ILE A 116 -4.08 -10.83 2.88
C ILE A 116 -4.59 -10.01 4.06
N GLY A 117 -5.50 -10.57 4.86
CA GLY A 117 -6.09 -9.94 6.02
C GLY A 117 -7.62 -10.04 6.05
N GLU A 118 -8.19 -9.80 7.23
CA GLU A 118 -9.65 -9.75 7.39
C GLU A 118 -10.26 -8.64 6.53
N SER A 119 -11.20 -9.02 5.66
CA SER A 119 -11.91 -8.14 4.74
C SER A 119 -11.02 -7.36 3.75
N ALA A 120 -9.79 -7.82 3.49
CA ALA A 120 -8.92 -7.22 2.47
C ALA A 120 -9.52 -7.42 1.07
N GLY A 121 -9.70 -6.32 0.32
CA GLY A 121 -10.29 -6.36 -1.03
C GLY A 121 -11.71 -6.94 -1.12
N ILE A 122 -12.48 -6.92 -0.03
CA ILE A 122 -13.76 -7.67 0.07
C ILE A 122 -14.78 -7.32 -1.02
N THR A 123 -14.82 -6.06 -1.47
CA THR A 123 -15.74 -5.58 -2.52
C THR A 123 -15.15 -5.57 -3.94
N ASN A 124 -13.89 -5.98 -4.12
CA ASN A 124 -13.28 -6.03 -5.45
C ASN A 124 -14.05 -6.96 -6.35
N THR A 125 -14.51 -6.48 -7.50
CA THR A 125 -15.27 -7.28 -8.47
C THR A 125 -14.42 -7.60 -9.69
N THR A 126 -13.76 -6.59 -10.27
CA THR A 126 -13.04 -6.68 -11.55
C THR A 126 -11.62 -6.11 -11.50
N GLY A 127 -11.23 -5.45 -10.40
CA GLY A 127 -9.89 -4.90 -10.23
C GLY A 127 -8.81 -5.98 -10.29
N TYR A 128 -7.65 -5.63 -10.84
CA TYR A 128 -6.57 -6.56 -11.15
C TYR A 128 -5.19 -5.99 -10.76
N SER A 129 -4.22 -6.88 -10.60
CA SER A 129 -2.84 -6.55 -10.20
C SER A 129 -2.74 -5.74 -8.90
N CYS A 130 -3.64 -5.98 -7.94
CA CYS A 130 -3.65 -5.30 -6.66
C CYS A 130 -2.98 -6.13 -5.55
N SER A 131 -2.21 -5.49 -4.68
CA SER A 131 -1.60 -6.10 -3.49
C SER A 131 -2.14 -5.44 -2.22
N PHE A 132 -3.13 -6.04 -1.57
CA PHE A 132 -3.76 -5.54 -0.34
C PHE A 132 -3.40 -6.42 0.86
N ILE A 133 -2.56 -5.90 1.76
CA ILE A 133 -2.04 -6.64 2.90
C ILE A 133 -2.35 -5.88 4.18
N GLY A 134 -3.29 -6.38 4.97
CA GLY A 134 -3.73 -5.81 6.23
C GLY A 134 -5.23 -5.92 6.42
N ARG A 135 -5.67 -5.82 7.68
CA ARG A 135 -7.10 -5.78 8.02
C ARG A 135 -7.78 -4.61 7.30
N LYS A 136 -8.78 -4.89 6.45
CA LYS A 136 -9.53 -3.92 5.64
C LYS A 136 -8.68 -3.09 4.67
N ALA A 137 -7.51 -3.59 4.25
CA ALA A 137 -6.75 -2.96 3.16
C ALA A 137 -7.57 -3.05 1.86
N GLY A 138 -7.78 -1.92 1.18
CA GLY A 138 -8.58 -1.85 -0.06
C GLY A 138 -10.02 -2.37 0.07
N GLU A 139 -10.65 -2.30 1.25
CA GLU A 139 -11.99 -2.88 1.52
C GLU A 139 -13.03 -2.51 0.46
N ASN A 140 -13.08 -1.24 0.03
CA ASN A 140 -14.07 -0.71 -0.92
C ASN A 140 -13.61 -0.68 -2.38
N ASN A 141 -12.45 -1.25 -2.73
CA ASN A 141 -11.93 -1.20 -4.09
C ASN A 141 -12.78 -2.08 -4.99
N SER A 142 -13.67 -1.49 -5.81
CA SER A 142 -14.61 -2.23 -6.65
C SER A 142 -14.01 -2.64 -7.99
N SER A 143 -13.29 -1.73 -8.65
CA SER A 143 -12.68 -1.95 -9.98
C SER A 143 -11.32 -1.27 -10.16
N GLY A 144 -10.79 -0.58 -9.15
CA GLY A 144 -9.44 -0.03 -9.18
C GLY A 144 -8.39 -1.13 -9.39
N PHE A 145 -7.33 -0.82 -10.13
CA PHE A 145 -6.28 -1.75 -10.53
C PHE A 145 -4.88 -1.18 -10.25
N GLU A 146 -3.89 -2.07 -10.21
CA GLU A 146 -2.47 -1.71 -10.00
C GLU A 146 -2.22 -0.93 -8.69
N ASN A 147 -2.97 -1.27 -7.64
CA ASN A 147 -2.84 -0.64 -6.32
C ASN A 147 -2.08 -1.54 -5.34
N THR A 148 -1.14 -0.97 -4.58
CA THR A 148 -0.45 -1.65 -3.47
C THR A 148 -0.83 -0.97 -2.15
N PHE A 149 -1.62 -1.65 -1.31
CA PHE A 149 -2.05 -1.14 0.00
C PHE A 149 -1.58 -2.08 1.11
N VAL A 150 -0.67 -1.60 1.96
CA VAL A 150 -0.06 -2.41 3.02
C VAL A 150 -0.23 -1.71 4.37
N GLY A 151 -1.03 -2.30 5.25
CA GLY A 151 -1.34 -1.78 6.58
C GLY A 151 -2.83 -1.87 6.92
N LYS A 152 -3.16 -1.74 8.22
CA LYS A 152 -4.55 -1.71 8.69
C LYS A 152 -5.27 -0.54 8.03
N GLU A 153 -6.35 -0.81 7.30
CA GLU A 153 -7.19 0.19 6.61
C GLU A 153 -6.43 1.08 5.60
N SER A 154 -5.30 0.61 5.06
CA SER A 154 -4.61 1.31 3.96
C SER A 154 -5.48 1.27 2.70
N GLY A 155 -5.67 2.43 2.05
CA GLY A 155 -6.51 2.55 0.86
C GLY A 155 -7.97 2.11 1.04
N ARG A 156 -8.48 2.07 2.29
CA ARG A 156 -9.75 1.43 2.65
C ARG A 156 -10.93 1.85 1.77
N TYR A 157 -11.05 3.15 1.49
CA TYR A 157 -12.18 3.71 0.76
C TYR A 157 -11.94 3.89 -0.74
N ASN A 158 -10.80 3.40 -1.28
CA ASN A 158 -10.53 3.45 -2.72
C ASN A 158 -11.63 2.67 -3.43
N THR A 159 -12.32 3.26 -4.41
CA THR A 159 -13.36 2.57 -5.19
C THR A 159 -12.84 2.23 -6.59
N THR A 160 -12.36 3.25 -7.31
CA THR A 160 -11.94 3.15 -8.71
C THR A 160 -10.55 3.70 -8.98
N GLY A 161 -9.91 4.34 -8.01
CA GLY A 161 -8.54 4.85 -8.13
C GLY A 161 -7.55 3.75 -8.49
N THR A 162 -6.52 4.11 -9.24
CA THR A 162 -5.55 3.19 -9.87
C THR A 162 -4.12 3.66 -9.64
N ASN A 163 -3.16 2.73 -9.76
CA ASN A 163 -1.74 3.06 -9.71
C ASN A 163 -1.32 3.76 -8.40
N ASN A 164 -1.92 3.39 -7.27
CA ASN A 164 -1.59 3.94 -5.96
C ASN A 164 -0.74 2.96 -5.13
N THR A 165 0.29 3.45 -4.47
CA THR A 165 1.04 2.73 -3.44
C THR A 165 0.83 3.41 -2.09
N ALA A 166 0.23 2.72 -1.12
CA ALA A 166 0.04 3.21 0.24
C ALA A 166 0.55 2.18 1.25
N ILE A 167 1.50 2.58 2.10
CA ILE A 167 2.14 1.72 3.10
C ILE A 167 2.07 2.42 4.46
N GLY A 168 1.39 1.80 5.41
CA GLY A 168 1.15 2.33 6.75
C GLY A 168 -0.30 2.14 7.19
N THR A 169 -0.54 2.15 8.51
CA THR A 169 -1.91 2.13 9.03
C THR A 169 -2.65 3.39 8.56
N GLN A 170 -3.81 3.23 7.93
CA GLN A 170 -4.65 4.30 7.39
C GLN A 170 -3.97 5.22 6.34
N ALA A 171 -2.84 4.80 5.76
CA ALA A 171 -2.22 5.49 4.63
C ALA A 171 -3.21 5.53 3.45
N LEU A 172 -3.45 6.72 2.88
CA LEU A 172 -4.37 6.94 1.75
C LEU A 172 -5.80 6.42 2.01
N LYS A 173 -6.23 6.33 3.28
CA LYS A 173 -7.50 5.69 3.67
C LYS A 173 -8.72 6.28 2.95
N GLY A 174 -8.76 7.61 2.81
CA GLY A 174 -9.89 8.38 2.29
C GLY A 174 -10.02 8.42 0.78
N ASN A 175 -9.00 8.01 0.03
CA ASN A 175 -9.02 8.12 -1.43
C ASN A 175 -10.17 7.30 -2.00
N THR A 176 -10.91 7.84 -2.97
CA THR A 176 -12.01 7.14 -3.63
C THR A 176 -11.71 6.91 -5.11
N THR A 177 -11.26 7.95 -5.82
CA THR A 177 -11.09 7.95 -7.29
C THR A 177 -9.70 8.41 -7.74
N GLY A 178 -8.88 8.88 -6.82
CA GLY A 178 -7.57 9.45 -7.11
C GLY A 178 -6.53 8.43 -7.58
N ASN A 179 -5.59 8.86 -8.41
CA ASN A 179 -4.62 7.98 -9.06
C ASN A 179 -3.18 8.42 -8.80
N TYR A 180 -2.23 7.53 -9.07
CA TYR A 180 -0.80 7.85 -9.12
C TYR A 180 -0.22 8.41 -7.81
N ASN A 181 -0.75 7.98 -6.66
CA ASN A 181 -0.24 8.41 -5.36
C ASN A 181 0.76 7.40 -4.78
N MET A 182 1.91 7.88 -4.29
CA MET A 182 2.82 7.14 -3.42
C MET A 182 2.71 7.70 -2.01
N THR A 183 2.39 6.87 -1.03
CA THR A 183 2.16 7.26 0.36
C THR A 183 2.82 6.27 1.33
N LEU A 184 3.73 6.75 2.17
CA LEU A 184 4.43 5.95 3.17
C LEU A 184 4.35 6.62 4.54
N GLY A 185 3.57 6.06 5.46
CA GLY A 185 3.43 6.58 6.81
C GLY A 185 2.07 6.30 7.42
N ASN A 186 2.01 6.20 8.76
CA ASN A 186 0.73 6.10 9.44
C ASN A 186 -0.05 7.41 9.30
N ASN A 187 -1.32 7.32 8.92
CA ASN A 187 -2.24 8.45 8.74
C ASN A 187 -1.83 9.45 7.64
N ALA A 188 -0.83 9.12 6.83
CA ALA A 188 -0.41 9.95 5.71
C ALA A 188 -1.51 10.01 4.64
N LEU A 189 -1.84 11.23 4.18
CA LEU A 189 -2.85 11.48 3.14
C LEU A 189 -4.23 10.85 3.44
N GLN A 190 -4.57 10.67 4.72
CA GLN A 190 -5.66 9.75 5.12
C GLN A 190 -7.08 10.24 4.81
N TYR A 191 -7.31 11.53 4.60
CA TYR A 191 -8.64 12.10 4.39
C TYR A 191 -8.87 12.63 2.98
N SER A 192 -7.87 12.53 2.09
CA SER A 192 -8.04 13.04 0.73
C SER A 192 -8.90 12.10 -0.11
N THR A 193 -10.02 12.60 -0.64
CA THR A 193 -11.01 11.77 -1.36
C THR A 193 -10.69 11.56 -2.83
N ALA A 194 -9.86 12.41 -3.44
CA ALA A 194 -9.47 12.34 -4.85
C ALA A 194 -8.02 12.82 -5.06
N ALA A 195 -7.11 12.38 -4.19
CA ALA A 195 -5.69 12.71 -4.29
C ALA A 195 -5.12 12.24 -5.63
N ASP A 196 -4.34 13.06 -6.33
CA ASP A 196 -3.78 12.65 -7.62
C ASP A 196 -2.29 13.01 -7.74
N SER A 197 -1.47 12.08 -8.19
CA SER A 197 -0.06 12.34 -8.51
C SER A 197 0.77 12.87 -7.31
N ASN A 198 0.51 12.42 -6.08
CA ASN A 198 1.26 12.86 -4.89
C ASN A 198 2.34 11.85 -4.48
N THR A 199 3.46 12.33 -3.95
CA THR A 199 4.44 11.54 -3.19
C THR A 199 4.46 12.04 -1.74
N VAL A 200 4.06 11.21 -0.79
CA VAL A 200 3.88 11.60 0.62
C VAL A 200 4.58 10.61 1.53
N ILE A 201 5.50 11.08 2.37
CA ILE A 201 6.29 10.25 3.28
C ILE A 201 6.30 10.89 4.67
N GLY A 202 5.80 10.17 5.69
CA GLY A 202 5.85 10.62 7.08
C GLY A 202 4.55 10.38 7.85
N TYR A 203 4.64 10.36 9.18
CA TYR A 203 3.46 10.25 10.04
C TYR A 203 2.55 11.48 9.87
N SER A 204 1.27 11.25 9.54
CA SER A 204 0.25 12.30 9.35
C SER A 204 0.63 13.42 8.38
N ALA A 205 1.56 13.16 7.44
CA ALA A 205 1.85 14.09 6.35
C ALA A 205 0.61 14.25 5.45
N LEU A 206 0.24 15.48 5.10
CA LEU A 206 -1.03 15.81 4.43
C LEU A 206 -2.27 15.21 5.14
N GLY A 207 -2.25 15.16 6.48
CA GLY A 207 -3.33 14.63 7.31
C GLY A 207 -4.57 15.53 7.47
N GLY A 208 -4.68 16.63 6.71
CA GLY A 208 -5.81 17.57 6.76
C GLY A 208 -7.12 16.98 6.20
N TYR A 209 -8.26 17.45 6.70
CA TYR A 209 -9.60 16.91 6.42
C TYR A 209 -10.18 17.38 5.08
N ASP A 210 -10.84 16.49 4.33
CA ASP A 210 -11.69 16.82 3.16
C ASP A 210 -11.04 17.68 2.06
N HIS A 211 -9.75 17.49 1.85
CA HIS A 211 -8.99 18.22 0.84
C HIS A 211 -8.53 17.34 -0.32
N VAL A 212 -8.44 17.93 -1.51
CA VAL A 212 -7.89 17.29 -2.69
C VAL A 212 -6.47 17.80 -2.91
N TYR A 213 -5.51 16.90 -2.75
CA TYR A 213 -4.09 17.18 -2.98
C TYR A 213 -3.68 16.70 -4.37
N ARG A 214 -2.94 17.53 -5.13
CA ARG A 214 -2.45 17.11 -6.46
C ARG A 214 -0.99 17.46 -6.71
N SER A 215 -0.23 16.54 -7.31
CA SER A 215 1.12 16.85 -7.79
C SER A 215 2.07 17.37 -6.70
N ASN A 216 1.92 16.90 -5.46
CA ASN A 216 2.76 17.34 -4.33
C ASN A 216 3.86 16.31 -4.01
N VAL A 217 5.00 16.79 -3.50
CA VAL A 217 6.05 16.00 -2.86
C VAL A 217 6.17 16.45 -1.41
N VAL A 218 5.75 15.61 -0.46
CA VAL A 218 5.70 15.96 0.96
C VAL A 218 6.44 14.91 1.78
N ILE A 219 7.47 15.32 2.52
CA ILE A 219 8.34 14.44 3.29
C ILE A 219 8.54 15.00 4.70
N GLY A 220 8.04 14.33 5.72
CA GLY A 220 8.29 14.69 7.12
C GLY A 220 7.14 14.35 8.07
N PHE A 221 7.44 14.35 9.37
CA PHE A 221 6.43 14.20 10.42
C PHE A 221 5.48 15.40 10.40
N GLU A 222 4.19 15.17 10.20
CA GLU A 222 3.13 16.19 10.13
C GLU A 222 3.38 17.30 9.07
N ALA A 223 4.20 17.03 8.05
CA ALA A 223 4.45 17.96 6.96
C ALA A 223 3.15 18.19 6.16
N GLY A 224 2.81 19.47 5.94
CA GLY A 224 1.54 19.87 5.31
C GLY A 224 0.30 19.37 6.06
N ASN A 225 0.39 19.05 7.35
CA ASN A 225 -0.81 18.64 8.10
C ASN A 225 -1.73 19.86 8.32
N LEU A 226 -3.04 19.62 8.36
CA LEU A 226 -4.08 20.64 8.53
C LEU A 226 -4.05 21.76 7.45
N SER A 227 -3.28 21.60 6.38
CA SER A 227 -3.35 22.44 5.19
C SER A 227 -4.71 22.32 4.52
N GLY A 228 -5.16 23.37 3.84
CA GLY A 228 -6.14 23.26 2.78
C GLY A 228 -5.64 22.38 1.62
N GLY A 229 -6.49 22.18 0.60
CA GLY A 229 -6.04 21.54 -0.64
C GLY A 229 -4.86 22.29 -1.23
N MET A 230 -3.78 21.57 -1.56
CA MET A 230 -2.59 22.13 -2.18
C MET A 230 -2.22 21.35 -3.45
N ARG A 231 -1.58 22.06 -4.39
CA ARG A 231 -1.11 21.52 -5.65
C ARG A 231 0.27 21.99 -6.02
N GLY A 232 1.09 21.10 -6.57
CA GLY A 232 2.41 21.46 -7.09
C GLY A 232 3.42 21.87 -6.01
N CYS A 233 3.20 21.45 -4.75
CA CYS A 233 4.05 21.84 -3.63
C CYS A 233 5.14 20.80 -3.33
N VAL A 234 6.29 21.29 -2.88
CA VAL A 234 7.39 20.47 -2.35
C VAL A 234 7.63 20.87 -0.90
N LEU A 235 7.26 20.01 0.05
CA LEU A 235 7.37 20.27 1.49
C LEU A 235 8.31 19.25 2.14
N ILE A 236 9.39 19.69 2.79
CA ILE A 236 10.37 18.78 3.41
C ILE A 236 10.72 19.21 4.84
N GLY A 237 10.43 18.33 5.82
CA GLY A 237 10.86 18.38 7.21
C GLY A 237 9.74 18.32 8.26
N ASN A 238 10.07 18.47 9.55
CA ASN A 238 9.09 18.32 10.65
C ASN A 238 8.10 19.49 10.66
N ARG A 239 6.80 19.20 10.52
CA ARG A 239 5.70 20.16 10.60
C ARG A 239 5.79 21.35 9.62
N VAL A 240 6.63 21.24 8.60
CA VAL A 240 6.74 22.25 7.55
C VAL A 240 5.39 22.38 6.83
N GLY A 241 4.99 23.61 6.48
CA GLY A 241 3.72 23.84 5.76
C GLY A 241 2.46 23.46 6.55
N LEU A 242 2.54 23.30 7.87
CA LEU A 242 1.37 23.04 8.71
C LEU A 242 0.39 24.23 8.63
N ASN A 243 -0.89 23.95 8.38
CA ASN A 243 -1.92 24.96 8.06
C ASN A 243 -1.62 25.84 6.83
N ASN A 244 -0.70 25.45 5.95
CA ASN A 244 -0.38 26.19 4.74
C ASN A 244 -1.21 25.67 3.56
N SER A 245 -1.95 26.54 2.87
CA SER A 245 -2.84 26.16 1.75
C SER A 245 -2.41 26.76 0.40
N THR A 246 -1.14 27.12 0.24
CA THR A 246 -0.65 27.72 -1.00
C THR A 246 -0.22 26.65 -1.99
N ASP A 247 -0.67 26.77 -3.23
CA ASP A 247 -0.19 25.98 -4.37
C ASP A 247 1.21 26.43 -4.82
N ASN A 248 1.88 25.60 -5.62
CA ASN A 248 3.11 25.90 -6.35
C ASN A 248 4.24 26.43 -5.47
N ARG A 249 4.47 25.77 -4.33
CA ARG A 249 5.37 26.27 -3.28
C ARG A 249 6.44 25.25 -2.90
N LEU A 250 7.68 25.69 -2.74
CA LEU A 250 8.75 24.93 -2.08
C LEU A 250 8.86 25.39 -0.63
N MET A 251 8.88 24.47 0.33
CA MET A 251 9.19 24.76 1.73
C MET A 251 10.10 23.68 2.31
N ILE A 252 11.24 24.09 2.84
CA ILE A 252 12.14 23.20 3.59
C ILE A 252 12.40 23.83 4.95
N ASP A 253 11.91 23.18 6.01
CA ASP A 253 12.11 23.60 7.39
C ASP A 253 11.90 22.41 8.35
N ASN A 254 12.33 22.54 9.60
CA ASN A 254 12.10 21.55 10.63
C ASN A 254 11.19 22.08 11.75
N SER A 255 10.26 22.97 11.40
CA SER A 255 9.27 23.57 12.29
C SER A 255 8.01 24.00 11.53
N ASN A 256 6.98 24.42 12.26
CA ASN A 256 5.74 25.01 11.70
C ASN A 256 5.85 26.53 11.48
N THR A 257 7.05 27.04 11.24
CA THR A 257 7.28 28.46 10.95
C THR A 257 6.59 28.92 9.67
N ILE A 258 6.21 30.21 9.62
CA ILE A 258 5.73 30.87 8.40
C ILE A 258 6.88 31.38 7.51
N SER A 259 8.10 31.41 8.04
CA SER A 259 9.32 31.81 7.33
C SER A 259 10.28 30.61 7.30
N PRO A 260 10.11 29.66 6.37
CA PRO A 260 10.91 28.44 6.34
C PRO A 260 12.34 28.73 5.90
N LEU A 261 13.33 27.93 6.35
CA LEU A 261 14.75 28.05 5.97
C LEU A 261 14.95 28.22 4.46
N ILE A 262 14.24 27.42 3.66
CA ILE A 262 14.15 27.61 2.21
C ILE A 262 12.68 27.69 1.84
N ASP A 263 12.35 28.73 1.08
CA ASP A 263 11.03 29.01 0.55
C ASP A 263 11.12 29.23 -0.96
N GLY A 264 10.18 28.74 -1.73
CA GLY A 264 10.12 29.02 -3.16
C GLY A 264 8.70 29.20 -3.64
N ASP A 265 8.53 30.14 -4.56
CA ASP A 265 7.30 30.36 -5.32
C ASP A 265 7.56 29.93 -6.77
N PHE A 266 7.06 28.74 -7.13
CA PHE A 266 7.17 28.22 -8.49
C PHE A 266 6.28 28.97 -9.48
N THR A 267 5.34 29.80 -9.03
CA THR A 267 4.52 30.62 -9.93
C THR A 267 5.32 31.78 -10.50
N ASN A 268 6.18 32.37 -9.66
CA ASN A 268 6.98 33.56 -10.01
C ASN A 268 8.47 33.24 -10.21
N ASP A 269 8.86 31.96 -10.19
CA ASP A 269 10.25 31.50 -10.24
C ASP A 269 11.16 32.17 -9.18
N VAL A 270 10.63 32.35 -7.98
CA VAL A 270 11.36 33.00 -6.86
C VAL A 270 11.82 31.96 -5.86
N LEU A 271 13.11 32.01 -5.50
CA LEU A 271 13.68 31.27 -4.38
C LEU A 271 14.09 32.26 -3.28
N THR A 272 13.62 32.02 -2.06
CA THR A 272 14.01 32.74 -0.85
C THR A 272 14.72 31.78 0.11
N ILE A 273 15.87 32.21 0.65
CA ILE A 273 16.57 31.49 1.71
C ILE A 273 16.46 32.37 2.95
N ASN A 274 15.68 31.92 3.94
CA ASN A 274 15.34 32.74 5.09
C ASN A 274 16.59 33.21 5.84
N ASP A 275 16.48 34.45 6.33
CA ASP A 275 17.53 35.27 6.89
C ASP A 275 18.71 35.63 5.98
N VAL A 276 18.92 35.06 4.77
CA VAL A 276 20.19 35.38 4.06
C VAL A 276 20.34 35.24 2.52
N LEU A 277 20.64 34.05 1.97
CA LEU A 277 21.89 33.85 1.19
C LEU A 277 23.13 34.34 1.97
N LYS A 278 23.67 33.49 2.85
CA LYS A 278 24.86 33.76 3.70
C LYS A 278 26.08 33.14 3.06
N LEU A 279 26.81 33.91 2.28
CA LEU A 279 28.10 33.45 1.79
C LEU A 279 29.11 33.62 2.93
N THR A 280 29.78 32.55 3.34
CA THR A 280 30.89 32.65 4.31
C THR A 280 31.99 33.53 3.72
N PRO A 281 32.39 34.63 4.40
CA PRO A 281 33.46 35.48 3.91
C PRO A 281 34.77 34.70 3.73
N ARG A 282 35.51 35.01 2.67
CA ARG A 282 36.83 34.43 2.39
C ARG A 282 37.82 35.51 2.02
N SER A 283 39.09 35.29 2.37
CA SER A 283 40.19 36.24 2.12
C SER A 283 40.81 36.11 0.73
N THR A 284 40.41 35.10 -0.05
CA THR A 284 40.90 34.84 -1.39
C THR A 284 39.76 34.52 -2.33
N ALA A 285 39.84 34.99 -3.57
CA ALA A 285 38.86 34.68 -4.59
C ALA A 285 38.91 33.17 -4.96
N PRO A 286 37.78 32.56 -5.36
CA PRO A 286 37.78 31.24 -6.02
C PRO A 286 38.81 31.17 -7.15
N THR A 287 39.58 30.08 -7.22
CA THR A 287 40.73 29.93 -8.13
C THR A 287 40.38 29.60 -9.58
N ASN A 288 39.16 29.15 -9.86
CA ASN A 288 38.64 28.88 -11.21
C ASN A 288 37.19 29.34 -11.33
N PRO A 289 36.94 30.67 -11.31
CA PRO A 289 35.58 31.17 -11.37
C PRO A 289 34.98 31.06 -12.76
N VAL A 290 33.66 30.86 -12.81
CA VAL A 290 32.85 30.98 -14.03
C VAL A 290 31.95 32.21 -13.91
N ALA A 291 31.58 32.80 -15.04
CA ALA A 291 30.72 33.99 -15.06
C ALA A 291 29.45 33.76 -14.22
N GLY A 292 29.09 34.73 -13.39
CA GLY A 292 27.97 34.67 -12.45
C GLY A 292 28.29 34.08 -11.07
N MET A 293 29.51 33.55 -10.86
CA MET A 293 29.92 33.12 -9.52
C MET A 293 30.01 34.31 -8.55
N MET A 294 29.58 34.12 -7.30
CA MET A 294 29.57 35.15 -6.26
C MET A 294 30.27 34.69 -4.98
N TYR A 295 30.96 35.59 -4.26
CA TYR A 295 31.47 35.35 -2.90
C TYR A 295 31.48 36.64 -2.06
N ILE A 296 31.58 36.53 -0.75
CA ILE A 296 31.80 37.68 0.14
C ILE A 296 33.30 37.78 0.45
N ASP A 297 33.91 38.91 0.10
CA ASP A 297 35.34 39.12 0.28
C ASP A 297 35.66 39.69 1.66
N SER A 298 36.25 38.87 2.53
CA SER A 298 36.60 39.30 3.88
C SER A 298 37.79 40.26 3.92
N SER A 299 38.58 40.34 2.84
CA SER A 299 39.71 41.27 2.72
C SER A 299 39.27 42.66 2.25
N ASP A 300 38.10 42.77 1.61
CA ASP A 300 37.50 44.01 1.12
C ASP A 300 36.18 44.30 1.85
N GLY A 301 36.23 44.36 3.18
CA GLY A 301 35.12 44.84 4.01
C GLY A 301 33.84 44.00 3.96
N ASN A 302 33.94 42.70 3.64
CA ASN A 302 32.79 41.80 3.43
C ASN A 302 31.87 42.23 2.28
N LYS A 303 32.43 42.81 1.22
CA LYS A 303 31.66 43.14 0.01
C LYS A 303 31.29 41.90 -0.79
N LEU A 304 30.14 41.96 -1.46
CA LEU A 304 29.74 40.95 -2.42
C LEU A 304 30.57 41.12 -3.68
N LYS A 305 31.24 40.06 -4.13
CA LYS A 305 31.98 40.01 -5.39
C LYS A 305 31.24 39.14 -6.39
N VAL A 306 31.15 39.59 -7.64
CA VAL A 306 30.57 38.85 -8.76
C VAL A 306 31.60 38.73 -9.87
N TYR A 307 31.80 37.52 -10.41
CA TYR A 307 32.71 37.29 -11.52
C TYR A 307 31.97 37.44 -12.85
N ASP A 308 32.48 38.27 -13.78
CA ASP A 308 31.84 38.51 -15.08
C ASP A 308 32.29 37.55 -16.20
N GLY A 309 33.18 36.60 -15.88
CA GLY A 309 33.84 35.75 -16.87
C GLY A 309 35.28 36.17 -17.20
N SER A 310 35.69 37.35 -16.73
CA SER A 310 37.05 37.88 -16.90
C SER A 310 37.65 38.37 -15.58
N ALA A 311 36.87 39.08 -14.76
CA ALA A 311 37.30 39.72 -13.52
C ALA A 311 36.22 39.68 -12.43
N TRP A 312 36.67 39.88 -11.19
CA TRP A 312 35.80 40.03 -10.03
C TRP A 312 35.43 41.50 -9.82
N HIS A 313 34.14 41.78 -9.68
CA HIS A 313 33.60 43.12 -9.43
C HIS A 313 32.97 43.18 -8.05
N ALA A 314 33.19 44.28 -7.33
CA ALA A 314 32.43 44.56 -6.12
C ALA A 314 31.04 45.05 -6.47
N MET A 315 30.02 44.37 -5.97
CA MET A 315 28.68 44.90 -5.83
C MET A 315 28.65 45.58 -4.47
N TRP A 316 28.43 46.91 -4.47
CA TRP A 316 28.44 47.86 -3.33
C TRP A 316 29.75 48.01 -2.52
#